data_AF-A0A9Q0W7J5-F1
#
_entry.id   AF-A0A9Q0W7J5-F1
#
_cell.length_a   1.000
_cell.length_b   1.000
_cell.length_c   1.000
_cell.angle_alpha   90.00
_cell.angle_beta   90.00
_cell.angle_gamma   90.00
#
_symmetry.space_group_name_H-M   'P 1'
#
loop_
_entity.id
_entity.type
_entity.pdbx_description
1 polymer ?
#
loop_
_entity_poly.entity_id
_entity_poly.type
_entity_poly.pdbx_seq_one_letter_code
_entity_poly.pdbx_strand_id
1 'polypeptide(L)'
;MFVESSDSKQWGYYCCKEEIDLLMGSLNPKGERERALQKQVERFYSRICMELQKRSKDLANRIALEEAVQRRSTRVRALPRENPANAFLNYVNKWKED
;
A
#
# COMPACT_ATOMS: atom_id res chain seq x y z
N MET A 1 10.25 -17.27 2.26
CA MET A 1 11.50 -17.79 1.64
C MET A 1 11.80 -16.93 0.43
N PHE A 2 12.86 -16.14 0.46
CA PHE A 2 13.35 -15.44 -0.73
C PHE A 2 14.09 -16.46 -1.59
N VAL A 3 13.55 -16.76 -2.76
CA VAL A 3 14.24 -17.57 -3.77
C VAL A 3 15.07 -16.58 -4.59
N GLU A 4 16.33 -16.44 -4.21
CA GLU A 4 17.31 -15.70 -5.01
C GLU A 4 17.61 -16.56 -6.24
N SER A 5 16.90 -16.31 -7.34
CA SER A 5 17.23 -16.90 -8.64
C SER A 5 18.45 -16.18 -9.17
N SER A 6 19.51 -16.94 -9.50
CA SER A 6 20.77 -16.42 -10.05
C SER A 6 20.60 -15.62 -11.35
N ASP A 7 19.42 -15.65 -11.95
CA ASP A 7 19.04 -15.01 -13.22
C ASP A 7 18.12 -13.78 -13.03
N SER A 8 17.95 -13.30 -11.80
CA SER A 8 17.03 -12.19 -11.50
C SER A 8 17.52 -10.86 -12.09
N LYS A 9 17.06 -10.54 -13.30
CA LYS A 9 17.26 -9.23 -13.96
C LYS A 9 16.42 -8.11 -13.33
N GLN A 10 15.59 -8.41 -12.34
CA GLN A 10 14.70 -7.46 -11.69
C GLN A 10 15.00 -7.44 -10.20
N TRP A 11 15.02 -6.23 -9.64
CA TRP A 11 15.22 -5.98 -8.23
C TRP A 11 13.86 -5.97 -7.54
N GLY A 12 13.73 -6.77 -6.48
CA GLY A 12 12.60 -6.67 -5.56
C GLY A 12 12.73 -5.44 -4.65
N TYR A 13 11.60 -4.95 -4.13
CA TYR A 13 11.58 -3.87 -3.15
C TYR A 13 11.08 -4.39 -1.81
N TYR A 14 11.67 -3.89 -0.73
CA TYR A 14 11.13 -4.06 0.61
C TYR A 14 9.96 -3.10 0.83
N CYS A 15 8.86 -3.62 1.35
CA CYS A 15 7.61 -2.92 1.57
C CYS A 15 7.33 -2.68 3.06
N CYS A 16 7.87 -3.52 3.95
CA CYS A 16 7.65 -3.40 5.38
C CYS A 16 8.94 -3.46 6.20
N LYS A 17 8.85 -3.01 7.46
CA LYS A 17 9.99 -3.01 8.39
C LYS A 17 10.44 -4.43 8.69
N GLU A 18 9.48 -5.34 8.82
CA GLU A 18 9.71 -6.73 9.18
C GLU A 18 10.58 -7.45 8.13
N GLU A 19 10.44 -7.09 6.85
CA GLU A 19 11.31 -7.62 5.79
C GLU A 19 12.76 -7.15 5.94
N ILE A 20 12.99 -5.92 6.39
CA ILE A 20 14.34 -5.42 6.67
C ILE A 20 14.92 -6.11 7.90
N ASP A 21 14.10 -6.34 8.93
CA ASP A 21 14.52 -7.07 10.13
C ASP A 21 14.90 -8.53 9.79
N LEU A 22 14.14 -9.17 8.90
CA LEU A 22 14.46 -10.50 8.38
C LEU A 22 15.74 -10.50 7.54
N LEU A 23 15.93 -9.49 6.67
CA LEU A 23 17.18 -9.32 5.92
C LEU A 23 18.36 -9.22 6.87
N MET A 24 18.28 -8.33 7.85
CA MET A 24 19.32 -8.12 8.87
C MET A 24 19.62 -9.38 9.68
N GLY A 25 18.59 -10.16 10.03
CA GLY A 25 18.74 -11.44 10.72
C GLY A 25 19.32 -12.56 9.84
N SER A 26 19.18 -12.45 8.52
CA SER A 26 19.68 -13.44 7.57
C SER A 26 21.17 -13.26 7.20
N LEU A 27 21.74 -12.08 7.49
CA LEU A 27 23.15 -11.79 7.20
C LEU A 27 24.09 -12.56 8.14
N ASN A 28 25.11 -13.20 7.57
CA ASN A 28 26.15 -13.93 8.27
C ASN A 28 27.17 -12.96 8.90
N PRO A 29 27.31 -12.95 10.24
CA PRO A 29 28.24 -12.05 10.94
C PRO A 29 29.72 -12.34 10.66
N LYS A 30 30.06 -13.51 10.09
CA LYS A 30 31.43 -13.88 9.71
C LYS A 30 31.83 -13.43 8.30
N GLY A 31 30.87 -13.04 7.47
CA GLY A 31 31.15 -12.58 6.10
C GLY A 31 31.56 -11.12 6.08
N GLU A 32 32.75 -10.79 5.57
CA GLU A 32 33.21 -9.39 5.46
C GLU A 32 32.24 -8.52 4.64
N ARG A 33 31.71 -9.05 3.53
CA ARG A 33 30.72 -8.36 2.68
C ARG A 33 29.39 -8.16 3.39
N GLU A 34 28.90 -9.20 4.05
CA GLU A 34 27.60 -9.19 4.74
C GLU A 34 27.64 -8.31 5.98
N ARG A 35 28.75 -8.29 6.70
CA ARG A 35 28.99 -7.39 7.84
C ARG A 35 29.10 -5.93 7.40
N ALA A 36 29.76 -5.65 6.28
CA ALA A 36 29.81 -4.30 5.72
C ALA A 36 28.41 -3.82 5.30
N LEU A 37 27.63 -4.70 4.66
CA LEU A 37 26.23 -4.43 4.32
C LEU A 37 25.39 -4.17 5.57
N GLN A 38 25.48 -5.04 6.58
CA GLN A 38 24.77 -4.92 7.85
C GLN A 38 25.02 -3.54 8.49
N LYS A 39 26.28 -3.11 8.58
CA LYS A 39 26.64 -1.78 9.12
C LYS A 39 26.02 -0.62 8.35
N GLN A 40 25.99 -0.71 7.02
CA GLN A 40 25.38 0.33 6.19
C GLN A 40 23.86 0.35 6.38
N VAL A 41 23.22 -0.82 6.42
CA VAL A 41 21.77 -0.92 6.67
C VAL A 41 21.44 -0.38 8.05
N GLU A 42 22.19 -0.73 9.11
CA GLU A 42 22.03 -0.17 10.47
C GLU A 42 22.11 1.35 10.50
N ARG A 43 23.09 1.93 9.80
CA ARG A 43 23.27 3.38 9.73
C ARG A 43 22.03 4.09 9.17
N PHE A 44 21.37 3.50 8.19
CA PHE A 44 20.18 4.08 7.55
C PHE A 44 18.86 3.51 8.05
N TYR A 45 18.90 2.53 8.96
CA TYR A 45 17.74 1.75 9.38
C TYR A 45 16.59 2.62 9.86
N SER A 46 16.87 3.59 10.74
CA SER A 46 15.87 4.55 11.22
C SER A 46 15.21 5.32 10.08
N ARG A 47 16.00 5.80 9.12
CA ARG A 47 15.49 6.58 7.98
C ARG A 47 14.65 5.71 7.06
N ILE A 48 15.10 4.49 6.79
CA ILE A 48 14.37 3.55 5.93
C ILE A 48 13.03 3.18 6.59
N CYS A 49 13.03 2.86 7.88
CA CYS A 49 11.80 2.55 8.63
C CYS A 49 10.80 3.71 8.61
N MET A 50 11.27 4.94 8.82
CA MET A 50 10.43 6.13 8.77
C MET A 50 9.79 6.33 7.39
N GLU A 51 10.56 6.21 6.31
CA GLU A 51 10.04 6.39 4.95
C GLU A 51 9.09 5.26 4.55
N LEU A 52 9.37 4.01 4.94
CA LEU A 52 8.45 2.88 4.72
C LEU A 52 7.12 3.09 5.45
N GLN A 53 7.17 3.52 6.71
CA GLN A 53 5.97 3.81 7.48
C GLN A 53 5.19 4.99 6.89
N LYS A 54 5.88 6.04 6.44
CA LYS A 54 5.26 7.19 5.77
C LYS A 54 4.56 6.77 4.49
N ARG A 55 5.24 6.00 3.63
CA ARG A 55 4.67 5.47 2.38
C ARG A 55 3.45 4.58 2.66
N SER A 56 3.49 3.74 3.69
CA SER A 56 2.36 2.92 4.11
C SER A 56 1.16 3.77 4.53
N LYS A 57 1.38 4.82 5.34
CA LYS A 57 0.34 5.77 5.74
C LYS A 57 -0.23 6.55 4.55
N ASP A 58 0.63 7.03 3.67
CA ASP A 58 0.22 7.78 2.48
C ASP A 58 -0.64 6.92 1.54
N LEU A 59 -0.28 5.65 1.37
CA LEU A 59 -1.06 4.68 0.60
C LEU A 59 -2.42 4.41 1.25
N ALA A 60 -2.46 4.20 2.57
CA ALA A 60 -3.70 4.02 3.31
C ALA A 60 -4.61 5.26 3.21
N ASN A 61 -4.04 6.47 3.30
CA ASN A 61 -4.77 7.72 3.17
C ASN A 61 -5.35 7.90 1.76
N ARG A 62 -4.59 7.55 0.71
CA ARG A 62 -5.09 7.58 -0.68
C ARG A 62 -6.26 6.62 -0.88
N ILE A 63 -6.13 5.39 -0.39
CA ILE A 63 -7.21 4.40 -0.47
C ILE A 63 -8.45 4.90 0.29
N ALA A 64 -8.28 5.43 1.50
CA ALA A 64 -9.40 5.98 2.27
C ALA A 64 -10.07 7.16 1.58
N LEU A 65 -9.30 8.03 0.90
CA LEU A 65 -9.84 9.15 0.13
C LEU A 65 -10.60 8.66 -1.10
N GLU A 66 -10.05 7.72 -1.86
CA GLU A 66 -10.71 7.10 -3.01
C GLU A 66 -12.01 6.41 -2.60
N GLU A 67 -11.98 5.66 -1.49
CA GLU A 67 -13.15 4.97 -0.95
C GLU A 67 -14.21 5.98 -0.43
N ALA A 68 -13.79 7.07 0.22
CA ALA A 68 -14.67 8.15 0.63
C ALA A 68 -15.29 8.89 -0.56
N VAL A 69 -14.52 9.14 -1.63
CA VAL A 69 -15.02 9.70 -2.89
C VAL A 69 -16.04 8.75 -3.52
N GLN A 70 -15.77 7.44 -3.51
CA GLN A 70 -16.69 6.43 -4.02
C GLN A 70 -18.01 6.38 -3.22
N ARG A 71 -17.95 6.43 -1.89
CA ARG A 71 -19.14 6.50 -1.02
C ARG A 71 -19.95 7.78 -1.21
N ARG A 72 -19.28 8.91 -1.44
CA ARG A 72 -19.96 10.18 -1.78
C ARG A 72 -20.64 10.11 -3.15
N SER A 73 -20.08 9.37 -4.10
CA SER A 73 -20.67 9.20 -5.43
C SER A 73 -21.92 8.32 -5.44
N THR A 74 -22.11 7.43 -4.46
CA THR A 74 -23.27 6.52 -4.41
C THR A 74 -24.46 7.10 -3.67
N ARG A 75 -24.25 8.03 -2.73
CA ARG A 75 -25.34 8.77 -2.07
C ARG A 75 -25.63 10.06 -2.83
N VAL A 76 -26.48 9.94 -3.85
CA VAL A 76 -27.12 11.05 -4.58
C VAL A 76 -26.19 11.81 -5.54
N ARG A 77 -26.05 11.27 -6.76
CA ARG A 77 -25.96 12.13 -7.95
C ARG A 77 -27.23 11.97 -8.75
N ALA A 78 -28.16 12.92 -8.59
CA ALA A 78 -29.00 13.28 -9.73
C ALA A 78 -28.05 13.79 -10.82
N LEU A 79 -28.27 13.43 -12.08
CA LEU A 79 -27.49 14.01 -13.17
C LEU A 79 -27.59 15.55 -13.05
N PRO A 80 -26.54 16.34 -13.40
CA PRO A 80 -26.58 17.81 -13.31
C PRO A 80 -27.74 18.47 -14.08
N ARG A 81 -28.44 17.71 -14.94
CA ARG A 81 -29.65 18.12 -15.68
C ARG A 81 -30.97 17.78 -14.99
N GLU A 82 -30.95 17.07 -13.87
CA GLU A 82 -32.14 16.59 -13.18
C GLU A 82 -32.30 17.29 -11.82
N ASN A 83 -33.53 17.72 -11.54
CA ASN A 83 -33.87 18.37 -10.28
C ASN A 83 -33.62 17.38 -9.12
N PRO A 84 -32.78 17.71 -8.12
CA PRO A 84 -32.48 16.81 -6.99
C PRO A 84 -33.73 16.43 -6.20
N ALA A 85 -34.80 17.24 -6.25
CA ALA A 85 -36.08 16.90 -5.66
C ALA A 85 -36.77 15.70 -6.33
N ASN A 86 -36.46 15.38 -7.59
CA ASN A 86 -37.11 14.29 -8.35
C ASN A 86 -36.22 13.05 -8.47
N ALA A 87 -35.00 13.08 -7.94
CA ALA A 87 -34.02 12.00 -8.08
C ALA A 87 -34.50 10.64 -7.52
N PHE A 88 -35.39 10.67 -6.53
CA PHE A 88 -35.95 9.47 -5.91
C PHE A 88 -36.90 8.70 -6.85
N LEU A 89 -37.46 9.33 -7.88
CA LEU A 89 -38.35 8.67 -8.86
C LEU A 89 -37.59 7.68 -9.76
N ASN A 90 -36.29 7.89 -9.96
CA ASN A 90 -35.45 7.03 -10.78
C ASN A 90 -34.81 5.88 -9.98
N TYR A 91 -35.10 5.76 -8.67
CA TYR A 91 -34.55 4.70 -7.83
C TYR A 91 -35.23 3.36 -8.14
N VAL A 92 -34.48 2.44 -8.73
CA VAL A 92 -34.90 1.04 -8.93
C VAL A 92 -34.19 0.16 -7.90
N ASN A 93 -34.96 -0.48 -7.01
CA ASN A 93 -34.43 -1.38 -6.00
C ASN A 93 -33.98 -2.70 -6.63
N LYS A 94 -32.67 -2.90 -6.77
CA LYS A 94 -32.09 -4.11 -7.39
C LYS A 94 -32.12 -5.37 -6.51
N TRP A 95 -32.59 -5.27 -5.27
CA TRP A 95 -32.62 -6.39 -4.31
C TRP A 95 -33.99 -7.06 -4.19
N LYS A 96 -34.97 -6.55 -4.93
CA LYS A 96 -36.29 -7.15 -5.12
C LYS A 96 -36.34 -7.63 -6.57
N GLU A 97 -35.74 -8.77 -6.86
CA GLU A 97 -36.05 -9.52 -8.10
C GLU A 97 -37.19 -10.49 -7.76
N ASP A 98 -38.22 -10.52 -8.62
CA ASP A 98 -39.29 -11.53 -8.62
C ASP A 98 -38.79 -12.87 -9.18
#